data_AF-A0A1I1V8W3-F1
#
_entry.id   AF-A0A1I1V8W3-F1
#
_cell.length_a   1.000
_cell.length_b   1.000
_cell.length_c   1.000
_cell.angle_alpha   90.00
_cell.angle_beta   90.00
_cell.angle_gamma   90.00
#
_symmetry.space_group_name_H-M   'P 1'
#
loop_
_entity.id
_entity.type
_entity.pdbx_description
1 polymer ?
#
loop_
_entity_poly.entity_id
_entity_poly.type
_entity_poly.pdbx_seq_one_letter_code
_entity_poly.pdbx_strand_id
1 'polypeptide(L)' 'MTVRTTFALDLNENDRDALRTLLEQPEAVAKAAAPADPREQARIIDLLVEIKAQLPG' A
#
# COMPACT_ATOMS: atom_id res chain seq x y z
N MET A 1 7.55 -10.72 15.23
CA MET A 1 8.43 -9.56 15.39
C MET A 1 7.85 -8.43 14.56
N THR A 2 7.62 -7.26 15.15
CA THR A 2 7.06 -6.09 14.46
C THR A 2 8.08 -4.96 14.50
N VAL A 3 8.28 -4.29 13.36
CA VAL A 3 9.18 -3.15 13.23
C VAL A 3 8.34 -1.96 12.84
N ARG A 4 8.47 -0.86 13.57
CA ARG A 4 7.84 0.42 13.19
C ARG A 4 8.74 1.09 12.16
N THR A 5 8.20 1.31 10.97
CA THR A 5 8.87 2.03 9.88
C THR A 5 8.14 3.34 9.64
N THR A 6 8.89 4.44 9.47
CA THR A 6 8.34 5.75 9.13
C THR A 6 8.77 6.12 7.72
N PHE A 7 7.81 6.49 6.87
CA PHE A 7 8.07 7.01 5.53
C PHE A 7 7.90 8.52 5.53
N ALA A 8 8.91 9.24 5.03
CA ALA A 8 8.80 10.66 4.69
C ALA A 8 8.82 10.75 3.17
N LEU A 9 7.67 11.09 2.58
CA LEU A 9 7.48 11.21 1.14
C LEU A 9 7.01 12.62 0.82
N ASP A 10 7.81 13.35 0.05
CA ASP A 10 7.39 14.63 -0.53
C ASP A 10 6.65 14.33 -1.84
N LEU A 11 5.32 14.40 -1.79
CA LEU A 11 4.45 14.10 -2.92
C LEU A 11 3.81 15.39 -3.42
N ASN A 12 3.90 15.64 -4.74
CA ASN A 12 3.04 16.64 -5.35
C ASN A 12 1.59 16.12 -5.50
N GLU A 13 0.68 16.93 -6.02
CA GLU A 13 -0.73 16.57 -6.17
C GLU A 13 -0.94 15.32 -7.05
N ASN A 14 -0.22 15.24 -8.18
CA ASN A 14 -0.30 14.09 -9.09
C ASN A 14 0.21 12.80 -8.42
N ASP A 15 1.30 12.90 -7.67
CA ASP A 15 1.88 11.75 -6.98
C ASP A 15 0.96 11.28 -5.84
N ARG A 16 0.30 12.21 -5.15
CA ARG A 16 -0.74 11.89 -4.15
C ARG A 16 -1.92 11.17 -4.77
N ASP A 17 -2.40 11.63 -5.91
CA ASP A 17 -3.50 10.99 -6.62
C ASP A 17 -3.14 9.61 -7.15
N ALA A 18 -1.92 9.45 -7.67
CA ALA A 18 -1.40 8.15 -8.09
C ALA A 18 -1.29 7.18 -6.90
N LEU A 19 -0.76 7.63 -5.77
CA LEU A 19 -0.66 6.84 -4.55
C LEU A 19 -2.05 6.45 -4.04
N ARG A 20 -3.00 7.40 -4.00
CA ARG A 20 -4.38 7.11 -3.61
C ARG A 20 -5.01 6.06 -4.52
N THR A 21 -4.84 6.17 -5.83
CA THR A 21 -5.37 5.21 -6.81
C THR A 21 -4.82 3.80 -6.58
N LEU A 22 -3.52 3.67 -6.29
CA LEU A 22 -2.89 2.40 -5.92
C LEU A 22 -3.50 1.80 -4.65
N LEU A 23 -3.73 2.63 -3.64
CA LEU A 23 -4.25 2.20 -2.34
C LEU A 23 -5.76 1.94 -2.32
N GLU A 24 -6.51 2.39 -3.33
CA GLU A 24 -7.92 2.02 -3.53
C GLU A 24 -8.08 0.59 -4.10
N GLN A 25 -7.02 -0.03 -4.61
CA GLN A 25 -7.08 -1.36 -5.23
C GLN A 25 -6.02 -2.33 -4.67
N PRO A 26 -5.96 -2.55 -3.35
CA PRO A 26 -4.89 -3.32 -2.73
C PRO A 26 -4.84 -4.78 -3.20
N GLU A 27 -5.98 -5.40 -3.52
CA GLU A 27 -6.05 -6.78 -4.02
C GLU A 27 -5.42 -6.91 -5.41
N ALA A 28 -5.62 -5.92 -6.28
CA ALA A 28 -5.04 -5.91 -7.62
C ALA A 28 -3.51 -5.78 -7.53
N VAL A 29 -3.02 -4.90 -6.67
CA VAL A 29 -1.59 -4.71 -6.41
C VAL A 29 -0.97 -5.98 -5.82
N ALA A 30 -1.60 -6.58 -4.82
CA ALA A 30 -1.13 -7.81 -4.19
C ALA A 30 -1.07 -8.98 -5.17
N LYS A 31 -2.11 -9.17 -5.98
CA LYS A 31 -2.17 -10.21 -7.01
C LYS A 31 -1.10 -10.01 -8.09
N ALA A 32 -0.78 -8.78 -8.45
CA ALA A 32 0.30 -8.48 -9.40
C ALA A 32 1.69 -8.77 -8.80
N ALA A 33 1.89 -8.44 -7.51
CA ALA A 33 3.17 -8.59 -6.83
C ALA A 33 3.49 -10.05 -6.45
N ALA A 34 2.49 -10.80 -5.98
CA ALA A 34 2.66 -12.16 -5.49
C ALA A 34 1.61 -13.14 -6.09
N PRO A 35 1.58 -13.36 -7.42
CA PRO A 35 0.47 -14.03 -8.10
C PRO A 35 0.20 -15.47 -7.64
N ALA A 36 1.21 -16.16 -7.11
CA ALA A 36 1.13 -17.56 -6.70
C ALA A 36 1.19 -17.78 -5.17
N ASP A 37 1.32 -16.72 -4.36
CA ASP A 37 1.40 -16.82 -2.90
C ASP A 37 0.26 -16.05 -2.21
N PRO A 38 -0.86 -16.73 -1.87
CA PRO A 38 -1.97 -16.10 -1.18
C PRO A 38 -1.62 -15.52 0.20
N ARG A 39 -0.59 -16.05 0.88
CA ARG A 39 -0.17 -15.55 2.18
C ARG A 39 0.62 -14.26 2.03
N GLU A 40 1.47 -14.19 1.01
CA GLU A 40 2.17 -12.94 0.67
C GLU A 40 1.19 -11.88 0.16
N GLN A 41 0.20 -12.25 -0.66
CA GLN A 41 -0.87 -11.34 -1.06
C GLN A 41 -1.60 -10.73 0.14
N ALA A 42 -1.99 -11.54 1.12
CA ALA A 42 -2.64 -11.05 2.34
C ALA A 42 -1.77 -10.03 3.09
N ARG A 43 -0.47 -10.31 3.23
CA ARG A 43 0.47 -9.37 3.88
C ARG A 43 0.60 -8.06 3.12
N ILE A 44 0.63 -8.10 1.79
CA ILE A 44 0.69 -6.90 0.95
C ILE A 44 -0.59 -6.08 1.11
N ILE A 45 -1.76 -6.72 1.09
CA ILE A 45 -3.05 -6.05 1.31
C ILE A 45 -3.06 -5.34 2.67
N ASP A 46 -2.68 -6.05 3.74
CA ASP A 46 -2.63 -5.49 5.10
C ASP A 46 -1.71 -4.26 5.15
N LEU A 47 -0.54 -4.33 4.50
CA LEU A 47 0.40 -3.21 4.44
C LEU A 47 -0.17 -2.01 3.68
N LEU A 48 -0.83 -2.23 2.54
CA LEU A 48 -1.43 -1.15 1.75
C LEU A 48 -2.59 -0.48 2.49
N VAL A 49 -3.43 -1.25 3.19
CA VAL A 49 -4.49 -0.70 4.05
C VAL A 49 -3.91 0.17 5.17
N GLU A 50 -2.83 -0.28 5.81
CA GLU A 50 -2.14 0.48 6.84
C GLU A 50 -1.56 1.79 6.30
N ILE A 51 -0.91 1.76 5.12
CA ILE A 51 -0.39 2.98 4.47
C ILE A 51 -1.53 3.94 4.15
N LYS A 52 -2.66 3.44 3.65
CA LYS A 52 -3.86 4.25 3.36
C LYS A 52 -4.38 4.95 4.61
N ALA A 53 -4.41 4.26 5.75
CA ALA A 53 -4.87 4.83 7.02
C ALA A 53 -3.95 5.96 7.55
N GLN A 54 -2.69 6.00 7.12
CA GLN A 54 -1.71 7.01 7.54
C GLN A 54 -1.62 8.21 6.58
N LEU A 55 -2.28 8.16 5.41
CA LEU A 55 -2.30 9.28 4.48
C LEU A 55 -3.31 10.35 4.94
N PRO A 56 -2.91 11.64 4.94
CA PRO A 56 -3.85 12.72 5.16
C PRO A 56 -4.85 12.79 3.98
N GLY A 57 -6.13 12.96 4.32
CA GLY A 57 -7.22 13.15 3.34
C GLY A 57 -7.16 14.48 2.61
#